data_AF-A0A5D5AQJ8-F1
#
_entry.id   AF-A0A5D5AQJ8-F1
#
_cell.length_a   1.000
_cell.length_b   1.000
_cell.length_c   1.000
_cell.angle_alpha   90.00
_cell.angle_beta   90.00
_cell.angle_gamma   90.00
#
_symmetry.space_group_name_H-M   'P 1'
#
loop_
_entity.id
_entity.type
_entity.pdbx_description
1 polymer ?
#
loop_
_entity_poly.entity_id
_entity_poly.type
_entity_poly.pdbx_seq_one_letter_code
_entity_poly.pdbx_strand_id
1 'polypeptide(L)' 'MNVELVAFGAIALAAGAGLLYAARQLYPRLDVSDDALVSIRLLTALIVGVLLLGGAGLVLVGILA' A
#
# COMPACT_ATOMS: atom_id res chain seq x y z
N MET A 1 -0.01 20.26 -15.02
CA MET A 1 -0.33 19.78 -13.66
C MET A 1 -1.76 19.27 -13.62
N ASN A 2 -1.93 17.95 -13.64
CA ASN A 2 -3.22 17.27 -13.53
C ASN A 2 -3.53 16.89 -12.07
N VAL A 3 -4.46 17.62 -11.46
CA VAL A 3 -4.83 17.49 -10.05
C VAL A 3 -5.53 16.15 -9.75
N GLU A 4 -6.30 15.60 -10.69
CA GLU A 4 -7.01 14.33 -10.50
C GLU A 4 -6.01 13.18 -10.32
N LEU A 5 -4.98 13.11 -11.17
CA LEU A 5 -3.92 12.11 -11.09
C LEU A 5 -3.14 12.21 -9.77
N VAL A 6 -2.83 13.44 -9.35
CA VAL A 6 -2.14 13.68 -8.07
C VAL A 6 -3.01 13.25 -6.89
N ALA A 7 -4.31 13.55 -6.91
CA ALA A 7 -5.24 13.14 -5.86
C ALA A 7 -5.38 11.62 -5.76
N PHE A 8 -5.56 10.93 -6.90
CA PHE A 8 -5.60 9.46 -6.93
C PHE A 8 -4.29 8.84 -6.44
N GLY A 9 -3.15 9.39 -6.85
CA GLY A 9 -1.84 8.95 -6.36
C GLY A 9 -1.68 9.13 -4.85
N ALA A 10 -2.09 10.27 -4.30
CA ALA A 10 -2.07 10.53 -2.87
C ALA A 10 -2.97 9.56 -2.08
N ILE A 11 -4.16 9.24 -2.60
CA ILE A 11 -5.07 8.24 -1.99
C ILE A 11 -4.42 6.86 -1.99
N ALA A 12 -3.80 6.44 -3.11
CA ALA A 12 -3.12 5.15 -3.20
C ALA A 12 -1.95 5.05 -2.20
N LEU A 13 -1.17 6.12 -2.05
CA LEU A 13 -0.10 6.21 -1.05
C LEU A 13 -0.64 6.10 0.38
N ALA A 14 -1.70 6.86 0.69
CA ALA A 14 -2.34 6.82 2.00
C ALA A 14 -2.92 5.43 2.31
N ALA A 15 -3.56 4.79 1.34
CA ALA A 15 -4.10 3.44 1.47
C ALA A 15 -2.98 2.40 1.68
N GLY A 16 -1.88 2.47 0.93
CA GLY A 16 -0.73 1.58 1.10
C GLY A 16 -0.09 1.73 2.49
N ALA A 17 0.13 2.97 2.95
CA ALA A 17 0.64 3.24 4.28
C ALA A 17 -0.32 2.77 5.39
N GLY A 18 -1.61 3.04 5.23
CA GLY A 18 -2.66 2.62 6.16
C GLY A 18 -2.77 1.10 6.27
N LEU A 19 -2.69 0.39 5.13
CA LEU A 19 -2.70 -1.06 5.09
C LEU A 19 -1.47 -1.65 5.82
N LEU A 20 -0.30 -1.07 5.61
CA LEU A 20 0.93 -1.53 6.27
C LEU A 20 0.89 -1.28 7.78
N TYR A 21 0.32 -0.15 8.21
CA TYR A 21 0.06 0.13 9.62
C TYR A 21 -0.93 -0.86 10.23
N ALA A 22 -2.06 -1.11 9.55
CA ALA A 22 -3.07 -2.06 9.98
C ALA A 22 -2.49 -3.48 10.08
N ALA A 23 -1.71 -3.92 9.09
CA ALA A 23 -1.05 -5.21 9.07
C ALA A 23 -0.11 -5.39 10.28
N ARG A 24 0.68 -4.36 10.63
CA ARG A 24 1.56 -4.38 11.82
C ARG A 24 0.79 -4.54 13.12
N GLN A 25 -0.44 -4.04 13.22
CA GLN A 25 -1.26 -4.16 14.43
C GLN A 25 -2.10 -5.44 14.47
N LEU A 26 -2.59 -5.91 13.31
CA LEU A 26 -3.47 -7.07 13.23
C LEU A 26 -2.69 -8.38 13.33
N TYR A 27 -1.56 -8.51 12.63
CA TYR A 27 -0.83 -9.78 12.56
C TYR A 27 -0.36 -10.34 13.90
N PRO A 28 0.12 -9.54 14.87
CA PRO A 28 0.45 -10.05 16.19
C PRO A 28 -0.75 -10.59 16.98
N ARG A 29 -1.97 -10.23 16.59
CA ARG A 29 -3.22 -10.62 17.26
C ARG A 29 -3.94 -11.79 16.57
N LEU A 30 -3.44 -12.22 15.43
CA LEU A 30 -4.04 -13.31 14.67
C LEU A 30 -3.48 -14.65 15.16
N ASP A 31 -4.36 -15.50 15.67
CA ASP A 31 -4.02 -16.87 16.08
C ASP A 31 -4.04 -17.80 14.86
N VAL A 32 -3.02 -17.65 14.00
CA VAL A 32 -2.82 -18.44 12.77
C VAL A 32 -1.45 -19.08 12.80
N SER A 33 -1.33 -20.20 12.08
CA SER A 33 -0.06 -20.89 11.93
C SER A 33 1.01 -19.97 11.32
N ASP A 34 2.26 -20.19 11.73
CA ASP A 34 3.41 -19.40 11.28
C ASP A 34 3.54 -19.38 9.75
N ASP A 35 3.23 -20.50 9.10
CA ASP A 35 3.31 -20.65 7.64
C ASP A 35 2.27 -19.78 6.90
N ALA A 36 1.06 -19.69 7.46
CA ALA A 36 0.02 -18.80 6.96
C ALA A 36 0.39 -17.33 7.19
N LEU A 37 0.99 -17.00 8.34
CA LEU A 37 1.46 -15.65 8.64
C LEU A 37 2.55 -15.18 7.67
N VAL A 38 3.49 -16.04 7.29
CA VAL A 38 4.53 -15.72 6.29
C VAL A 38 3.89 -15.39 4.94
N SER A 39 2.97 -16.24 4.48
CA SER A 39 2.28 -16.04 3.20
C SER A 39 1.47 -14.74 3.17
N ILE A 40 0.71 -14.46 4.24
CA ILE A 40 -0.09 -13.24 4.38
C ILE A 40 0.82 -12.00 4.43
N ARG A 41 1.97 -12.07 5.12
CA ARG A 41 2.95 -10.97 5.14
C ARG A 41 3.53 -10.67 3.77
N LEU A 42 3.88 -11.71 3.00
CA LEU A 42 4.37 -11.54 1.63
C LEU A 42 3.31 -10.92 0.72
N LEU A 43 2.06 -11.40 0.80
CA LEU A 43 0.96 -10.85 0.02
C LEU A 43 0.73 -9.37 0.35
N THR A 44 0.71 -9.01 1.63
CA THR A 44 0.55 -7.60 2.04
C THR A 44 1.73 -6.74 1.64
N ALA A 45 2.95 -7.25 1.76
CA ALA A 45 4.14 -6.54 1.28
C ALA A 45 4.03 -6.26 -0.23
N LEU A 46 3.56 -7.23 -1.02
CA LEU A 46 3.32 -7.07 -2.45
C LEU A 46 2.25 -6.02 -2.73
N ILE A 47 1.08 -6.11 -2.07
CA ILE A 47 -0.03 -5.16 -2.25
C ILE A 47 0.42 -3.75 -1.89
N VAL A 48 1.09 -3.57 -0.75
CA VAL A 48 1.60 -2.25 -0.34
C VAL A 48 2.66 -1.76 -1.30
N GLY A 49 3.58 -2.62 -1.75
CA GLY A 49 4.58 -2.28 -2.76
C GLY A 49 3.94 -1.74 -4.04
N VAL A 50 2.92 -2.41 -4.56
CA VAL A 50 2.17 -1.99 -5.75
C VAL A 50 1.43 -0.67 -5.51
N LEU A 51 0.76 -0.50 -4.36
CA LEU A 51 0.06 0.74 -4.02
C LEU A 51 1.02 1.93 -3.91
N LEU A 52 2.19 1.73 -3.28
CA LEU A 52 3.17 2.78 -3.11
C LEU A 52 3.83 3.16 -4.44
N LEU A 53 4.25 2.18 -5.23
CA LEU A 53 4.88 2.41 -6.53
C LEU A 53 3.89 3.00 -7.54
N GLY A 54 2.68 2.46 -7.61
CA GLY A 54 1.60 2.97 -8.47
C GLY A 54 1.18 4.37 -8.06
N GLY A 55 0.96 4.60 -6.76
CA GLY A 55 0.62 5.93 -6.23
C GLY A 55 1.71 6.97 -6.52
N ALA A 56 2.98 6.64 -6.26
CA ALA A 56 4.10 7.50 -6.60
C ALA A 56 4.17 7.80 -8.10
N GLY A 57 3.96 6.79 -8.95
CA GLY A 57 3.90 6.94 -10.40
C GLY A 57 2.78 7.90 -10.84
N LEU A 58 1.58 7.76 -10.28
CA LEU A 58 0.44 8.65 -10.57
C LEU A 58 0.72 10.10 -10.16
N VAL A 59 1.32 10.31 -8.98
CA VAL A 59 1.71 11.65 -8.53
C VAL A 59 2.76 12.25 -9.46
N LEU A 60 3.80 11.49 -9.82
CA LEU A 60 4.86 11.94 -10.73
C LEU A 60 4.29 12.33 -12.10
N VAL A 61 3.46 11.46 -12.69
CA VAL A 61 2.81 11.75 -13.98
C VAL A 61 1.88 12.95 -13.86
N GLY A 62 1.09 13.07 -12.80
CA GLY A 62 0.17 14.20 -12.60
C GLY A 62 0.87 15.54 -12.38
N ILE A 63 2.10 15.55 -11.84
CA ILE A 63 2.91 16.77 -11.73
C ILE A 63 3.55 17.14 -13.07
N LEU A 64 4.07 16.15 -13.80
CA LEU A 64 4.80 16.35 -15.05
C LEU A 64 3.90 16.59 -16.28
N ALA A 65 2.66 16.12 -16.26
CA ALA A 65 1.60 16.44 -17.23
C ALA A 65 0.86 17.70 -16.80
#